data_AF-A0A2V1CY82-F1
#
_entry.id   AF-A0A2V1CY82-F1
#
_cell.length_a   1.000
_cell.length_b   1.000
_cell.length_c   1.000
_cell.angle_alpha   90.00
_cell.angle_beta   90.00
_cell.angle_gamma   90.00
#
_symmetry.space_group_name_H-M   'P 1'
#
loop_
_entity.id
_entity.type
_entity.pdbx_description
1 polymer ?
#
loop_
_entity_poly.entity_id
_entity_poly.type
_entity_poly.pdbx_seq_one_letter_code
_entity_poly.pdbx_strand_id
1 'polypeptide(L)'
;MANRFMTLTSYNGQPTPMDAILRLKAYGMKIRFNTSAEGVIDWVDDTLLYGHIRFSMPQLRSMIHGAIASARQHLLKELMLLQVNDEGEVVPGTTALPAIYWDRLVDNPAEPKMGWSFMEDVRNAEATDVPRPPVWLEQRIQQERALRTAFIDIAATQEAIRMGQPAVWSADRVRQYRQAMRAFRQKLVVLVHMTGGLPPRASELLTIQYKNSANGESRGLFIENGL
;
A
#
# COMPACT_ATOMS: atom_id res chain seq x y z
N MET A 1 -12.74 37.39 -38.82
CA MET A 1 -12.02 37.90 -37.64
C MET A 1 -11.84 36.73 -36.67
N ALA A 2 -10.65 36.11 -36.66
CA ALA A 2 -10.35 34.97 -35.79
C ALA A 2 -9.35 35.40 -34.71
N ASN A 3 -9.57 34.91 -33.50
CA ASN A 3 -8.97 35.37 -32.25
C ASN A 3 -7.44 35.30 -32.24
N ARG A 4 -6.82 36.47 -32.10
CA ARG A 4 -5.37 36.69 -31.97
C ARG A 4 -4.94 36.59 -30.50
N PHE A 5 -5.34 35.52 -29.81
CA PHE A 5 -5.15 35.38 -28.36
C PHE A 5 -3.96 34.48 -27.96
N MET A 6 -3.30 33.83 -28.92
CA MET A 6 -2.20 32.87 -28.64
C MET A 6 -1.04 32.93 -29.65
N THR A 7 -0.65 34.10 -30.13
CA THR A 7 0.50 34.22 -31.04
C THR A 7 1.38 35.40 -30.67
N LEU A 8 2.60 35.12 -30.21
CA LEU A 8 3.63 36.13 -29.94
C LEU A 8 4.71 36.02 -31.03
N THR A 9 4.85 37.09 -31.80
CA THR A 9 5.79 37.23 -32.93
C THR A 9 7.15 37.73 -32.44
N SER A 10 7.90 36.91 -31.73
CA SER A 10 9.33 37.20 -31.47
C SER A 10 10.17 36.22 -32.28
N TYR A 11 11.02 36.76 -33.18
CA TYR A 11 11.96 36.08 -34.10
C TYR A 11 11.46 35.63 -35.50
N ASN A 12 10.53 36.33 -36.16
CA ASN A 12 10.11 36.08 -37.56
C ASN A 12 9.70 34.62 -37.91
N GLY A 13 9.67 33.70 -36.94
CA GLY A 13 9.17 32.34 -37.08
C GLY A 13 7.66 32.31 -36.85
N GLN A 14 6.99 31.33 -37.45
CA GLN A 14 5.57 31.14 -37.20
C GLN A 14 5.37 30.71 -35.74
N PRO A 15 4.57 31.46 -34.95
CA PRO A 15 4.34 31.14 -33.55
C PRO A 15 3.67 29.78 -33.45
N THR A 16 4.31 28.86 -32.72
CA THR A 16 3.76 27.53 -32.51
C THR A 16 2.98 27.48 -31.19
N PRO A 17 1.96 26.62 -31.06
CA PRO A 17 1.33 26.33 -29.77
C PRO A 17 2.33 25.94 -28.68
N MET A 18 3.46 25.33 -29.06
CA MET A 18 4.53 24.96 -28.13
C MET A 18 5.22 26.17 -27.49
N ASP A 19 5.43 27.24 -28.25
CA ASP A 19 6.06 28.47 -27.72
C ASP A 19 5.21 29.11 -26.62
N ALA A 20 3.88 29.09 -26.79
CA ALA A 20 2.94 29.57 -25.78
C ALA A 20 3.01 28.72 -24.49
N ILE A 21 3.03 27.39 -24.63
CA ILE A 21 3.14 26.47 -23.48
C ILE A 21 4.46 26.66 -22.74
N LEU A 22 5.59 26.73 -23.46
CA LEU A 22 6.91 26.91 -22.87
C LEU A 22 7.03 28.26 -22.14
N ARG A 23 6.43 29.32 -22.70
CA ARG A 23 6.43 30.64 -22.08
C ARG A 23 5.56 30.70 -20.82
N LEU A 24 4.39 30.07 -20.83
CA LEU A 24 3.55 29.94 -19.63
C LEU A 24 4.26 29.15 -18.52
N LYS A 25 4.96 28.07 -18.89
CA LYS A 25 5.81 27.32 -17.95
C LYS A 25 6.93 28.20 -17.37
N ALA A 26 7.66 28.93 -18.21
CA ALA A 26 8.75 29.80 -17.77
C ALA A 26 8.24 30.94 -16.86
N TYR A 27 7.07 31.50 -17.19
CA TYR A 27 6.40 32.51 -16.36
C TYR A 27 5.99 31.94 -14.99
N GLY A 28 5.38 30.76 -14.96
CA GLY A 28 5.03 30.07 -13.72
C GLY A 28 6.25 29.72 -12.86
N MET A 29 7.35 29.26 -13.49
CA MET A 29 8.63 29.05 -12.80
C MET A 29 9.17 30.37 -12.22
N LYS A 30 9.14 31.47 -12.97
CA LYS A 30 9.60 32.79 -12.50
C LYS A 30 8.80 33.26 -11.28
N ILE A 31 7.47 33.11 -11.29
CA ILE A 31 6.63 33.40 -10.12
C ILE A 31 7.06 32.52 -8.95
N ARG A 32 7.18 31.20 -9.14
CA ARG A 32 7.53 30.28 -8.06
C ARG A 32 8.92 30.54 -7.44
N PHE A 33 9.90 30.97 -8.24
CA PHE A 33 11.26 31.23 -7.75
C PHE A 33 11.47 32.64 -7.20
N ASN A 34 10.69 33.63 -7.66
CA ASN A 34 10.88 35.03 -7.25
C ASN A 34 9.82 35.53 -6.27
N THR A 35 8.70 34.83 -6.10
CA THR A 35 7.71 35.14 -5.07
C THR A 35 8.06 34.34 -3.83
N SER A 36 8.46 35.04 -2.77
CA SER A 36 8.57 34.44 -1.43
C SER A 36 7.22 33.84 -1.06
N ALA A 37 7.15 32.51 -0.92
CA ALA A 37 5.97 31.87 -0.37
C ALA A 37 5.80 32.32 1.09
N GLU A 38 4.56 32.45 1.56
CA GLU A 38 4.31 32.65 2.99
C GLU A 38 5.01 31.55 3.79
N GLY A 39 5.69 31.91 4.88
CA GLY A 39 6.35 30.95 5.75
C GLY A 39 5.31 30.07 6.43
N VAL A 40 5.20 28.81 6.00
CA VAL A 40 4.23 27.85 6.55
C VAL A 40 4.83 27.02 7.68
N ILE A 41 6.16 26.90 7.72
CA ILE A 41 6.92 26.11 8.68
C ILE A 41 7.90 27.04 9.38
N ASP A 42 7.86 27.06 10.70
CA ASP A 42 8.90 27.65 11.54
C ASP A 42 9.63 26.53 12.30
N TRP A 43 10.94 26.66 12.45
CA TRP A 43 11.78 25.64 13.05
C TRP A 43 12.67 26.30 14.10
N VAL A 44 12.48 25.92 15.36
CA VAL A 44 13.26 26.40 16.49
C VAL A 44 13.93 25.20 17.13
N ASP A 45 15.26 25.12 16.98
CA ASP A 45 16.09 23.99 17.41
C ASP A 45 15.51 22.64 16.91
N ASP A 46 15.00 21.83 17.83
CA ASP A 46 14.43 20.51 17.55
C ASP A 46 12.89 20.50 17.47
N THR A 47 12.28 21.69 17.44
CA THR A 47 10.83 21.87 17.42
C THR A 47 10.37 22.47 16.09
N LEU A 48 9.43 21.80 15.45
CA LEU A 48 8.74 22.28 14.26
C LEU A 48 7.38 22.87 14.64
N LEU A 49 7.09 24.05 14.08
CA LEU A 49 5.82 24.74 14.17
C LEU A 49 5.19 24.78 12.77
N TYR A 50 4.00 24.21 12.66
CA TYR A 50 3.18 24.25 11.44
C TYR A 50 1.78 24.71 11.81
N GLY A 51 1.42 25.93 11.41
CA GLY A 51 0.17 26.58 11.82
C GLY A 51 0.03 26.65 13.35
N HIS A 52 -0.95 25.94 13.90
CA HIS A 52 -1.19 25.86 15.36
C HIS A 52 -0.61 24.61 16.02
N ILE A 53 0.12 23.78 15.26
CA ILE A 53 0.69 22.53 15.75
C ILE A 53 2.18 22.74 16.00
N ARG A 54 2.61 22.44 17.24
CA ARG A 54 4.01 22.45 17.66
C ARG A 54 4.41 21.05 18.11
N PHE A 55 5.44 20.48 17.51
CA PHE A 55 5.98 19.19 17.94
C PHE A 55 7.50 19.14 17.78
N SER A 56 8.15 18.33 18.61
CA SER A 56 9.58 18.07 18.55
C SER A 56 9.89 16.83 17.71
N MET A 57 11.14 16.68 17.23
CA MET A 57 11.54 15.48 16.50
C MET A 57 11.38 14.17 17.31
N PRO A 58 11.65 14.12 18.64
CA PRO A 58 11.34 12.96 19.47
C PRO A 58 9.84 12.62 19.47
N GLN A 59 8.96 13.62 19.53
CA GLN A 59 7.51 13.40 19.47
C GLN A 59 7.10 12.85 18.10
N LEU A 60 7.65 13.38 17.02
CA LEU A 60 7.41 12.85 15.67
C LEU A 60 7.85 11.38 15.56
N ARG A 61 9.05 11.07 16.06
CA ARG A 61 9.59 9.70 16.05
C ARG A 61 8.73 8.74 16.86
N SER A 62 8.30 9.14 18.07
CA SER A 62 7.39 8.37 18.90
C SER A 62 6.04 8.14 18.22
N MET A 63 5.50 9.17 17.54
CA MET A 63 4.27 9.04 16.76
C MET A 63 4.43 8.01 15.63
N ILE A 64 5.54 8.05 14.88
CA ILE A 64 5.83 7.07 13.81
C ILE A 64 5.95 5.66 14.39
N HIS A 65 6.69 5.46 15.48
CA HIS A 65 6.77 4.15 16.14
C HIS A 65 5.40 3.65 16.62
N GLY A 66 4.57 4.52 17.19
CA GLY A 66 3.20 4.19 17.57
C GLY A 66 2.33 3.81 16.36
N ALA A 67 2.48 4.51 15.23
CA ALA A 67 1.78 4.17 14.00
C ALA A 67 2.21 2.81 13.43
N ILE A 68 3.50 2.49 13.48
CA ILE A 68 4.05 1.17 13.08
C ILE A 68 3.47 0.07 13.98
N ALA A 69 3.51 0.27 15.31
CA ALA A 69 2.96 -0.69 16.27
C ALA A 69 1.47 -0.93 16.05
N SER A 70 0.68 0.14 15.87
CA SER A 70 -0.76 0.05 15.59
C SER A 70 -1.05 -0.64 14.25
N ALA A 71 -0.24 -0.40 13.22
CA ALA A 71 -0.38 -1.10 11.95
C ALA A 71 -0.05 -2.59 12.10
N ARG A 72 1.01 -2.94 12.82
CA ARG A 72 1.39 -4.32 13.12
C ARG A 72 0.29 -5.06 13.87
N GLN A 73 -0.25 -4.46 14.93
CA GLN A 73 -1.35 -5.07 15.68
C GLN A 73 -2.60 -5.29 14.80
N HIS A 74 -2.93 -4.31 13.95
CA HIS A 74 -4.04 -4.43 12.99
C HIS A 74 -3.82 -5.55 11.98
N LEU A 75 -2.60 -5.67 11.44
CA LEU A 75 -2.21 -6.76 10.54
C LEU A 75 -2.41 -8.12 11.23
N LEU A 76 -1.88 -8.29 12.45
CA LEU A 76 -1.94 -9.56 13.16
C LEU A 76 -3.37 -9.95 13.55
N LYS A 77 -4.13 -9.02 14.13
CA LYS A 77 -5.47 -9.28 14.67
C LYS A 77 -6.54 -9.33 13.59
N GLU A 78 -6.62 -8.32 12.74
CA GLU A 78 -7.75 -8.15 11.82
C GLU A 78 -7.55 -8.82 10.47
N LEU A 79 -6.30 -8.90 9.98
CA LEU A 79 -5.99 -9.49 8.68
C LEU A 79 -5.49 -10.93 8.79
N MET A 80 -4.52 -11.17 9.67
CA MET A 80 -3.99 -12.50 9.92
C MET A 80 -4.88 -13.29 10.87
N LEU A 81 -5.92 -12.69 11.46
CA LEU A 81 -6.92 -13.34 12.32
C LEU A 81 -6.30 -14.08 13.52
N LEU A 82 -5.23 -13.54 14.09
CA LEU A 82 -4.55 -14.10 15.24
C LEU A 82 -5.15 -13.57 16.53
N GLN A 83 -5.05 -14.35 17.60
CA GLN A 83 -5.32 -13.87 18.94
C GLN A 83 -4.10 -13.10 19.43
N VAL A 84 -4.33 -11.84 19.78
CA VAL A 84 -3.30 -10.92 20.24
C VAL A 84 -3.67 -10.48 21.66
N ASN A 85 -2.71 -10.51 22.58
CA ASN A 85 -2.91 -10.03 23.95
C ASN A 85 -2.95 -8.49 24.01
N ASP A 86 -3.14 -7.94 25.21
CA ASP A 86 -3.21 -6.49 25.42
C ASP A 86 -1.89 -5.77 25.08
N GLU A 87 -0.77 -6.51 25.06
CA GLU A 87 0.57 -6.02 24.72
C GLU A 87 0.86 -6.04 23.21
N GLY A 88 -0.05 -6.59 22.39
CA GLY A 88 0.15 -6.70 20.94
C GLY A 88 0.91 -7.94 20.50
N GLU A 89 1.18 -8.88 21.40
CA GLU A 89 1.87 -10.15 21.14
C GLU A 89 0.89 -11.28 20.83
N VAL A 90 1.32 -12.21 19.97
CA VAL A 90 0.49 -13.36 19.57
C VAL A 90 0.43 -14.35 20.73
N VAL A 91 -0.79 -14.72 21.15
CA VAL A 91 -0.99 -15.64 22.27
C VAL A 91 -0.42 -17.02 21.92
N PRO A 92 0.44 -17.61 22.79
CA PRO A 92 1.00 -18.95 22.60
C PRO A 92 -0.12 -20.00 22.47
N GLY A 93 -0.07 -20.81 21.41
CA GLY A 93 -1.11 -21.81 21.09
C GLY A 93 -2.02 -21.43 19.92
N THR A 94 -1.84 -20.24 19.34
CA THR A 94 -2.43 -19.87 18.04
C THR A 94 -1.60 -20.46 16.90
N THR A 95 -2.22 -20.73 15.74
CA THR A 95 -1.51 -21.14 14.52
C THR A 95 -0.36 -20.18 14.22
N ALA A 96 0.84 -20.74 14.02
CA ALA A 96 2.03 -19.97 13.72
C ALA A 96 1.87 -19.21 12.40
N LEU A 97 2.39 -17.97 12.37
CA LEU A 97 2.51 -17.23 11.13
C LEU A 97 3.56 -17.87 10.24
N PRO A 98 3.31 -17.96 8.93
CA PRO A 98 4.32 -18.39 7.99
C PRO A 98 5.56 -17.50 8.08
N ALA A 99 6.71 -18.11 8.26
CA ALA A 99 7.98 -17.39 8.15
C ALA A 99 8.22 -17.00 6.70
N ILE A 100 8.67 -15.75 6.49
CA ILE A 100 9.16 -15.27 5.20
C ILE A 100 10.67 -15.10 5.32
N TYR A 101 11.41 -15.89 4.54
CA TYR A 101 12.86 -15.82 4.44
C TYR A 101 13.22 -14.71 3.43
N TRP A 102 13.21 -13.46 3.91
CA TRP A 102 13.42 -12.27 3.09
C TRP A 102 14.74 -12.29 2.30
N ASP A 103 15.77 -12.91 2.86
CA ASP A 103 17.10 -13.11 2.27
C ASP A 103 17.09 -14.02 1.03
N ARG A 104 16.07 -14.88 0.90
CA ARG A 104 15.94 -15.85 -0.19
C ARG A 104 15.01 -15.39 -1.30
N LEU A 105 14.30 -14.28 -1.10
CA LEU A 105 13.37 -13.78 -2.09
C LEU A 105 14.12 -13.23 -3.29
N VAL A 106 13.83 -13.81 -4.44
CA VAL A 106 14.33 -13.39 -5.74
C VAL A 106 13.17 -12.82 -6.55
N ASP A 107 13.40 -11.69 -7.22
CA ASP A 107 12.44 -11.14 -8.16
C ASP A 107 12.97 -11.14 -9.60
N ASN A 108 12.06 -11.32 -10.56
CA ASN A 108 12.30 -11.02 -11.96
C ASN A 108 11.49 -9.76 -12.32
N PRO A 109 12.09 -8.55 -12.28
CA PRO A 109 11.38 -7.31 -12.60
C PRO A 109 11.00 -7.21 -14.09
N ALA A 110 11.69 -7.97 -14.95
CA ALA A 110 11.46 -7.96 -16.39
C ALA A 110 10.30 -8.86 -16.83
N GLU A 111 9.74 -9.69 -15.95
CA GLU A 111 8.66 -10.61 -16.29
C GLU A 111 7.35 -9.86 -16.62
N PRO A 112 6.86 -9.90 -17.88
CA PRO A 112 5.68 -9.15 -18.30
C PRO A 112 4.36 -9.92 -18.08
N LYS A 113 4.40 -11.19 -17.64
CA LYS A 113 3.20 -12.01 -17.48
C LYS A 113 2.12 -11.31 -16.63
N MET A 114 0.90 -11.31 -17.15
CA MET A 114 -0.26 -10.77 -16.44
C MET A 114 -0.49 -11.53 -15.13
N GLY A 115 -0.71 -10.79 -14.05
CA GLY A 115 -0.91 -11.36 -12.72
C GLY A 115 0.37 -11.87 -12.05
N TRP A 116 1.53 -11.73 -12.68
CA TRP A 116 2.81 -12.10 -12.09
C TRP A 116 3.10 -11.29 -10.82
N SER A 117 3.53 -11.99 -9.79
CA SER A 117 4.12 -11.46 -8.56
C SER A 117 5.40 -12.24 -8.31
N PHE A 118 6.36 -11.68 -7.56
CA PHE A 118 7.57 -12.43 -7.19
C PHE A 118 7.23 -13.74 -6.45
N MET A 119 6.09 -13.84 -5.77
CA MET A 119 5.62 -15.08 -5.12
C MET A 119 5.32 -16.23 -6.11
N GLU A 120 5.18 -15.95 -7.41
CA GLU A 120 4.98 -16.95 -8.47
C GLU A 120 6.31 -17.45 -9.06
N ASP A 121 7.44 -16.88 -8.64
CA ASP A 121 8.77 -17.30 -9.08
C ASP A 121 9.14 -18.66 -8.46
N VAL A 122 9.54 -19.61 -9.31
CA VAL A 122 9.96 -20.95 -8.87
C VAL A 122 11.14 -20.93 -7.90
N ARG A 123 11.99 -19.89 -7.96
CA ARG A 123 13.12 -19.70 -7.05
C ARG A 123 12.67 -19.37 -5.62
N ASN A 124 11.44 -18.87 -5.47
CA ASN A 124 10.85 -18.51 -4.18
C ASN A 124 10.06 -19.66 -3.54
N ALA A 125 10.13 -20.89 -4.08
CA ALA A 125 9.44 -22.04 -3.51
C ALA A 125 9.81 -22.31 -2.04
N GLU A 126 11.05 -22.01 -1.64
CA GLU A 126 11.55 -22.15 -0.26
C GLU A 126 11.66 -20.81 0.48
N ALA A 127 11.10 -19.72 -0.08
CA ALA A 127 11.10 -18.41 0.57
C ALA A 127 10.08 -18.32 1.71
N THR A 128 9.18 -19.31 1.81
CA THR A 128 8.24 -19.46 2.92
C THR A 128 8.28 -20.89 3.47
N ASP A 129 7.95 -21.05 4.75
CA ASP A 129 7.79 -22.36 5.39
C ASP A 129 6.50 -23.10 4.99
N VAL A 130 5.57 -22.42 4.31
CA VAL A 130 4.31 -23.00 3.83
C VAL A 130 4.39 -23.40 2.35
N PRO A 131 3.90 -24.59 1.96
CA PRO A 131 3.97 -25.05 0.56
C PRO A 131 3.13 -24.22 -0.42
N ARG A 132 2.04 -23.60 0.04
CA ARG A 132 1.15 -22.78 -0.79
C ARG A 132 0.73 -21.49 -0.08
N PRO A 133 1.56 -20.43 -0.13
CA PRO A 133 1.29 -19.17 0.56
C PRO A 133 -0.07 -18.52 0.24
N PRO A 134 -0.53 -18.48 -1.03
CA PRO A 134 -1.77 -17.75 -1.38
C PRO A 134 -3.04 -18.31 -0.72
N VAL A 135 -3.05 -19.61 -0.40
CA VAL A 135 -4.22 -20.31 0.18
C VAL A 135 -4.07 -20.57 1.67
N TRP A 136 -2.96 -20.16 2.29
CA TRP A 136 -2.69 -20.45 3.70
C TRP A 136 -3.79 -19.89 4.62
N LEU A 137 -4.20 -18.63 4.43
CA LEU A 137 -5.22 -18.01 5.27
C LEU A 137 -6.59 -18.68 5.09
N GLU A 138 -6.94 -19.06 3.87
CA GLU A 138 -8.17 -19.78 3.58
C GLU A 138 -8.18 -21.16 4.26
N GLN A 139 -7.10 -21.92 4.14
CA GLN A 139 -6.93 -23.22 4.79
C GLN A 139 -7.05 -23.09 6.31
N ARG A 140 -6.43 -22.05 6.89
CA ARG A 140 -6.52 -21.77 8.32
C ARG A 140 -7.97 -21.49 8.76
N ILE A 141 -8.71 -20.68 8.00
CA ILE A 141 -10.13 -20.40 8.28
C ILE A 141 -10.96 -21.69 8.27
N GLN A 142 -10.64 -22.64 7.39
CA GLN A 142 -11.35 -23.92 7.30
C GLN A 142 -10.98 -24.91 8.43
N GLN A 143 -9.71 -24.91 8.86
CA GLN A 143 -9.17 -25.82 9.87
C GLN A 143 -9.54 -25.40 11.30
N GLU A 144 -9.49 -24.11 11.61
CA GLU A 144 -9.78 -23.60 12.95
C GLU A 144 -11.28 -23.47 13.18
N ARG A 145 -11.83 -24.22 14.16
CA ARG A 145 -13.26 -24.23 14.45
C ARG A 145 -13.84 -22.84 14.70
N ALA A 146 -13.15 -22.00 15.47
CA ALA A 146 -13.61 -20.65 15.81
C ALA A 146 -13.72 -19.76 14.56
N LEU A 147 -12.71 -19.79 13.68
CA LEU A 147 -12.72 -19.02 12.43
C LEU A 147 -13.75 -19.57 11.45
N ARG A 148 -13.86 -20.90 11.34
CA ARG A 148 -14.83 -21.56 10.47
C ARG A 148 -16.25 -21.14 10.83
N THR A 149 -16.62 -21.17 12.11
CA THR A 149 -17.96 -20.75 12.55
C THR A 149 -18.21 -19.25 12.28
N ALA A 150 -17.17 -18.41 12.31
CA ALA A 150 -17.31 -16.98 12.06
C ALA A 150 -17.42 -16.64 10.56
N PHE A 151 -16.68 -17.34 9.69
CA PHE A 151 -16.56 -17.02 8.27
C PHE A 151 -17.43 -17.89 7.34
N ILE A 152 -17.84 -19.08 7.77
CA ILE A 152 -18.60 -20.03 6.96
C ILE A 152 -19.99 -20.20 7.57
N ASP A 153 -21.01 -19.99 6.75
CA ASP A 153 -22.38 -20.33 7.12
C ASP A 153 -22.54 -21.85 7.02
N ILE A 154 -22.47 -22.53 8.17
CA ILE A 154 -22.45 -23.99 8.24
C ILE A 154 -23.75 -24.58 7.69
N ALA A 155 -24.90 -23.96 7.96
CA ALA A 155 -26.21 -24.46 7.53
C ALA A 155 -26.35 -24.35 6.01
N ALA A 156 -26.09 -23.16 5.46
CA ALA A 156 -26.13 -22.94 4.02
C ALA A 156 -25.07 -23.76 3.28
N THR A 157 -23.89 -23.96 3.88
CA THR A 157 -22.82 -24.79 3.31
C THR A 157 -23.21 -26.26 3.23
N GLN A 158 -23.93 -26.81 4.23
CA GLN A 158 -24.39 -28.20 4.18
C GLN A 158 -25.42 -28.44 3.07
N GLU A 159 -26.24 -27.44 2.75
CA GLU A 159 -27.17 -27.50 1.62
C GLU A 159 -26.45 -27.34 0.27
N ALA A 160 -25.52 -26.38 0.18
CA ALA A 160 -24.71 -26.15 -1.00
C ALA A 160 -23.87 -27.39 -1.37
N ILE A 161 -23.19 -28.02 -0.41
CA ILE A 161 -22.39 -29.22 -0.65
C ILE A 161 -23.27 -30.38 -1.17
N ARG A 162 -24.50 -30.53 -0.66
CA ARG A 162 -25.46 -31.53 -1.16
C ARG A 162 -25.84 -31.29 -2.63
N MET A 163 -25.75 -30.04 -3.09
CA MET A 163 -25.97 -29.65 -4.49
C MET A 163 -24.68 -29.58 -5.32
N GLY A 164 -23.54 -30.03 -4.77
CA GLY A 164 -22.23 -29.96 -5.45
C GLY A 164 -21.64 -28.54 -5.55
N GLN A 165 -22.12 -27.60 -4.74
CA GLN A 165 -21.67 -26.21 -4.70
C GLN A 165 -20.60 -25.99 -3.60
N PRO A 166 -19.74 -24.96 -3.74
CA PRO A 166 -18.70 -24.64 -2.77
C PRO A 166 -19.27 -24.12 -1.44
N ALA A 167 -18.41 -24.03 -0.42
CA ALA A 167 -18.78 -23.49 0.89
C ALA A 167 -19.31 -22.06 0.82
N VAL A 168 -20.37 -21.80 1.60
CA VAL A 168 -21.06 -20.51 1.64
C VAL A 168 -20.39 -19.63 2.71
N TRP A 169 -19.82 -18.52 2.26
CA TRP A 169 -19.16 -17.55 3.14
C TRP A 169 -20.17 -16.59 3.77
N SER A 170 -19.96 -16.27 5.04
CA SER A 170 -20.72 -15.22 5.74
C SER A 170 -20.44 -13.86 5.10
N ALA A 171 -21.46 -13.32 4.41
CA ALA A 171 -21.34 -12.04 3.73
C ALA A 171 -20.95 -10.90 4.68
N ASP A 172 -21.44 -10.94 5.92
CA ASP A 172 -21.20 -9.91 6.92
C ASP A 172 -19.75 -9.95 7.40
N ARG A 173 -19.23 -11.14 7.71
CA ARG A 173 -17.84 -11.30 8.15
C ARG A 173 -16.86 -10.96 7.03
N VAL A 174 -17.17 -11.34 5.79
CA VAL A 174 -16.37 -10.95 4.61
C VAL A 174 -16.38 -9.44 4.40
N ARG A 175 -17.51 -8.75 4.62
CA ARG A 175 -17.58 -7.27 4.55
C ARG A 175 -16.71 -6.62 5.63
N GLN A 176 -16.77 -7.11 6.87
CA GLN A 176 -15.90 -6.62 7.96
C GLN A 176 -14.42 -6.81 7.63
N TYR A 177 -14.04 -7.98 7.13
CA TYR A 177 -12.66 -8.25 6.72
C TYR A 177 -12.19 -7.29 5.62
N ARG A 178 -13.02 -7.02 4.60
CA ARG A 178 -12.71 -6.03 3.56
C ARG A 178 -12.57 -4.60 4.11
N GLN A 179 -13.37 -4.22 5.10
CA GLN A 179 -13.23 -2.93 5.77
C GLN A 179 -11.90 -2.86 6.55
N ALA A 180 -11.54 -3.93 7.26
CA ALA A 180 -10.25 -4.04 7.95
C ALA A 180 -9.06 -3.94 6.97
N MET A 181 -9.14 -4.58 5.80
CA MET A 181 -8.12 -4.43 4.75
C MET A 181 -7.98 -2.99 4.27
N ARG A 182 -9.09 -2.28 4.07
CA ARG A 182 -9.06 -0.85 3.66
C ARG A 182 -8.43 0.02 4.75
N ALA A 183 -8.81 -0.18 6.00
CA ALA A 183 -8.24 0.55 7.14
C ALA A 183 -6.72 0.29 7.27
N PHE A 184 -6.29 -0.95 7.09
CA PHE A 184 -4.87 -1.29 7.11
C PHE A 184 -4.10 -0.62 5.95
N ARG A 185 -4.67 -0.62 4.74
CA ARG A 185 -4.06 0.08 3.59
C ARG A 185 -3.91 1.58 3.85
N GLN A 186 -4.86 2.22 4.52
CA GLN A 186 -4.74 3.63 4.89
C GLN A 186 -3.56 3.87 5.84
N LYS A 187 -3.37 3.00 6.85
CA LYS A 187 -2.21 3.06 7.75
C LYS A 187 -0.90 2.85 6.97
N LEU A 188 -0.85 1.86 6.08
CA LEU A 188 0.33 1.59 5.26
C LEU A 188 0.71 2.76 4.36
N VAL A 189 -0.25 3.41 3.70
CA VAL A 189 -0.01 4.58 2.85
C VAL A 189 0.69 5.70 3.64
N VAL A 190 0.23 5.97 4.86
CA VAL A 190 0.87 6.95 5.75
C VAL A 190 2.28 6.49 6.13
N LEU A 191 2.45 5.23 6.53
CA LEU A 191 3.76 4.71 6.93
C LEU A 191 4.77 4.74 5.79
N VAL A 192 4.41 4.29 4.60
CA VAL A 192 5.27 4.35 3.40
C VAL A 192 5.65 5.80 3.10
N HIS A 193 4.71 6.75 3.19
CA HIS A 193 4.99 8.15 2.95
C HIS A 193 5.94 8.77 4.00
N MET A 194 5.75 8.43 5.27
CA MET A 194 6.50 9.03 6.38
C MET A 194 7.86 8.37 6.63
N THR A 195 8.04 7.12 6.20
CA THR A 195 9.28 6.33 6.45
C THR A 195 10.07 6.03 5.18
N GLY A 196 9.48 6.21 3.99
CA GLY A 196 10.20 6.17 2.73
C GLY A 196 11.20 7.32 2.68
N GLY A 197 12.49 7.04 2.48
CA GLY A 197 13.56 8.05 2.53
C GLY A 197 13.33 9.27 1.63
N LEU A 198 12.50 9.13 0.58
CA LEU A 198 11.89 10.23 -0.15
C LEU A 198 10.37 10.04 -0.18
N PRO A 199 9.57 11.12 -0.03
CA PRO A 199 8.12 11.01 -0.11
C PRO A 199 7.72 10.56 -1.52
N PRO A 200 7.06 9.39 -1.68
CA PRO A 200 6.62 8.92 -2.98
C PRO A 200 5.59 9.89 -3.56
N ARG A 201 5.55 10.03 -4.88
CA ARG A 201 4.55 10.88 -5.53
C ARG A 201 3.16 10.29 -5.26
N ALA A 202 2.15 11.15 -5.15
CA ALA A 202 0.79 10.71 -4.85
C ALA A 202 0.28 9.65 -5.86
N SER A 203 0.63 9.81 -7.14
CA SER A 203 0.30 8.82 -8.17
C SER A 203 0.98 7.48 -7.90
N GLU A 204 2.27 7.47 -7.55
CA GLU A 204 3.04 6.25 -7.27
C GLU A 204 2.47 5.51 -6.06
N LEU A 205 2.17 6.23 -4.97
CA LEU A 205 1.66 5.66 -3.73
C LEU A 205 0.25 5.06 -3.87
N LEU A 206 -0.61 5.68 -4.68
CA LEU A 206 -2.00 5.25 -4.85
C LEU A 206 -2.16 4.13 -5.91
N THR A 207 -1.18 3.97 -6.81
CA THR A 207 -1.21 2.95 -7.86
C THR A 207 -0.30 1.75 -7.58
N ILE A 208 0.30 1.65 -6.38
CA ILE A 208 1.12 0.48 -6.02
C ILE A 208 0.27 -0.80 -6.13
N GLN A 209 0.76 -1.73 -6.96
CA GLN A 209 0.20 -3.07 -7.12
C GLN A 209 1.26 -4.09 -6.70
N TYR A 210 0.81 -5.20 -6.09
CA TYR A 210 1.69 -6.32 -5.71
C TYR A 210 1.88 -7.35 -6.84
N LYS A 211 1.12 -7.21 -7.93
CA LYS A 211 1.18 -8.07 -9.12
C LYS A 211 0.98 -7.25 -10.38
N ASN A 212 1.48 -7.74 -11.50
CA ASN A 212 1.33 -7.10 -12.80
C ASN A 212 -0.15 -7.03 -13.20
N SER A 213 -0.56 -5.89 -13.74
CA SER A 213 -1.95 -5.63 -14.11
C SER A 213 -2.30 -6.28 -15.45
N ALA A 214 -3.60 -6.42 -15.72
CA ALA A 214 -4.09 -6.87 -17.03
C ALA A 214 -3.76 -5.89 -18.16
N ASN A 215 -3.55 -4.61 -17.81
CA ASN A 215 -3.37 -3.52 -18.75
C ASN A 215 -1.90 -3.33 -19.16
N GLY A 216 -1.03 -4.30 -18.85
CA GLY A 216 0.40 -4.24 -19.15
C GLY A 216 1.19 -3.32 -18.22
N GLU A 217 0.58 -2.81 -17.15
CA GLU A 217 1.31 -2.07 -16.12
C GLU A 217 2.09 -3.06 -15.25
N SER A 218 3.39 -2.83 -15.13
CA SER A 218 4.21 -3.57 -14.18
C SER A 218 3.73 -3.27 -12.75
N ARG A 219 3.92 -4.25 -11.86
CA ARG A 219 3.71 -4.06 -10.42
C ARG A 219 4.53 -2.90 -9.87
N GLY A 220 4.13 -2.36 -8.73
CA GLY A 220 4.84 -1.28 -8.04
C GLY A 220 5.77 -1.76 -6.92
N LEU A 221 5.85 -3.07 -6.68
CA LEU A 221 6.67 -3.69 -5.64
C LEU A 221 7.69 -4.62 -6.27
N PHE A 222 8.95 -4.40 -5.96
CA PHE A 222 10.09 -5.18 -6.44
C PHE A 222 10.99 -5.56 -5.27
N ILE A 223 11.70 -6.69 -5.40
CA ILE A 223 12.68 -7.17 -4.42
C ILE A 223 14.05 -7.22 -5.10
N GLU A 224 15.08 -6.69 -4.44
CA GLU A 224 16.44 -6.65 -4.98
C GLU A 224 17.41 -7.26 -3.96
N ASN A 225 18.01 -8.42 -4.29
CA ASN A 225 18.94 -9.15 -3.43
C ASN A 225 18.36 -9.54 -2.04
N GLY A 226 17.07 -9.87 -1.99
CA GLY A 226 16.33 -10.01 -0.74
C GLY A 226 15.81 -8.66 -0.22
N LEU A 227 15.39 -8.61 1.04
CA LEU A 227 14.91 -7.39 1.73
C LEU A 227 15.76 -7.09 2.98
#